data_AF-A0A386PSQ2-F1
#
_entry.id   AF-A0A386PSQ2-F1
#
_cell.length_a   1.000
_cell.length_b   1.000
_cell.length_c   1.000
_cell.angle_alpha   90.00
_cell.angle_beta   90.00
_cell.angle_gamma   90.00
#
_symmetry.space_group_name_H-M   'P 1'
#
loop_
_entity.id
_entity.type
_entity.pdbx_description
1 polymer ?
#
loop_
_entity_poly.entity_id
_entity_poly.type
_entity_poly.pdbx_seq_one_letter_code
_entity_poly.pdbx_strand_id
1 'polypeptide(L)'
;MSEKIIAVALDINKIPYVNNIEVIFTPGKQKIWYTSNTVSIEIPRYIKIGDNILNNLTKKFAKKSKRYNRLEFNYFAKKVAKSLRKAEYDELVFENDQLKHQVMSKLNNQKTYRVRNTKRALSAEG
;
A
#
# COMPACT_ATOMS: atom_id res chain seq x y z
N MET A 1 -5.37 13.77 -23.11
CA MET A 1 -5.07 12.40 -22.64
C MET A 1 -5.59 12.27 -21.22
N SER A 2 -6.25 11.16 -20.88
CA SER A 2 -6.65 10.89 -19.49
C SER A 2 -5.42 10.59 -18.65
N GLU A 3 -5.24 11.27 -17.52
CA GLU A 3 -4.14 11.00 -16.59
C GLU A 3 -4.27 9.57 -16.03
N LYS A 4 -3.17 8.83 -16.07
CA LYS A 4 -3.09 7.47 -15.53
C LYS A 4 -2.73 7.52 -14.05
N ILE A 5 -3.75 7.34 -13.20
CA ILE A 5 -3.62 7.43 -11.74
C ILE A 5 -3.59 6.02 -11.15
N ILE A 6 -2.55 5.74 -10.35
CA ILE A 6 -2.46 4.50 -9.58
C ILE A 6 -2.62 4.81 -8.09
N ALA A 7 -3.48 4.04 -7.43
CA ALA A 7 -3.63 4.08 -5.99
C ALA A 7 -2.93 2.89 -5.30
N VAL A 8 -2.33 3.14 -4.14
CA VAL A 8 -1.70 2.12 -3.31
C VAL A 8 -2.25 2.24 -1.89
N ALA A 9 -2.81 1.15 -1.37
CA ALA A 9 -3.32 1.11 -0.01
C ALA A 9 -3.17 -0.24 0.66
N LEU A 10 -3.11 -0.20 1.98
CA LEU A 10 -3.25 -1.35 2.86
C LEU A 10 -4.73 -1.63 3.17
N ASP A 11 -5.52 -0.56 3.29
CA ASP A 11 -6.97 -0.59 3.54
C ASP A 11 -7.70 0.20 2.44
N ILE A 12 -8.51 -0.51 1.68
CA ILE A 12 -9.26 0.03 0.53
C ILE A 12 -10.20 1.16 0.93
N ASN A 13 -10.76 1.12 2.14
CA ASN A 13 -11.73 2.11 2.61
C ASN A 13 -11.09 3.47 2.92
N LYS A 14 -9.76 3.54 2.93
CA LYS A 14 -8.99 4.75 3.19
C LYS A 14 -8.43 5.40 1.92
N ILE A 15 -8.69 4.82 0.76
CA ILE A 15 -8.43 5.46 -0.53
C ILE A 15 -9.63 6.38 -0.82
N PRO A 16 -9.46 7.70 -0.90
CA PRO A 16 -10.47 8.61 -1.36
C PRO A 16 -10.78 8.24 -2.80
N TYR A 17 -12.06 8.29 -3.16
CA TYR A 17 -12.47 8.14 -4.54
C TYR A 17 -11.81 9.24 -5.37
N VAL A 18 -10.90 8.84 -6.25
CA VAL A 18 -10.38 9.69 -7.30
C VAL A 18 -11.01 9.18 -8.59
N ASN A 19 -11.74 10.05 -9.30
CA ASN A 19 -12.20 9.72 -10.64
C ASN A 19 -10.96 9.42 -11.50
N ASN A 20 -10.99 8.31 -12.26
CA ASN A 20 -9.90 7.83 -13.13
C ASN A 20 -8.74 7.08 -12.43
N ILE A 21 -8.97 6.41 -11.29
CA ILE A 21 -8.01 5.41 -10.81
C ILE A 21 -8.01 4.22 -11.77
N GLU A 22 -6.87 4.01 -12.44
CA GLU A 22 -6.70 2.94 -13.41
C GLU A 22 -6.38 1.61 -12.72
N VAL A 23 -5.60 1.63 -11.62
CA VAL A 23 -5.21 0.45 -10.86
C VAL A 23 -5.13 0.74 -9.36
N ILE A 24 -5.63 -0.18 -8.54
CA ILE A 24 -5.44 -0.17 -7.08
C ILE A 24 -4.59 -1.35 -6.63
N PHE A 25 -3.46 -1.09 -5.97
CA PHE A 25 -2.65 -2.12 -5.33
C PHE A 25 -3.04 -2.32 -3.85
N THR A 26 -3.32 -3.57 -3.46
CA THR A 26 -3.69 -3.94 -2.08
C THR A 26 -2.94 -5.19 -1.60
N PRO A 27 -2.67 -5.32 -0.28
CA PRO A 27 -2.13 -6.56 0.27
C PRO A 27 -3.25 -7.61 0.41
N GLY A 28 -3.00 -8.80 -0.14
CA GLY A 28 -3.95 -9.90 -0.13
C GLY A 28 -5.22 -9.64 -0.95
N LYS A 29 -6.12 -10.62 -0.96
CA LYS A 29 -7.43 -10.54 -1.61
C LYS A 29 -8.35 -9.67 -0.76
N GLN A 30 -8.60 -8.43 -1.20
CA GLN A 30 -9.58 -7.54 -0.60
C GLN A 30 -10.74 -7.36 -1.59
N LYS A 31 -11.98 -7.50 -1.14
CA LYS A 31 -13.16 -7.35 -1.99
C LYS A 31 -13.39 -5.86 -2.25
N ILE A 32 -13.07 -5.38 -3.44
CA ILE A 32 -13.36 -4.00 -3.86
C ILE A 32 -14.54 -4.01 -4.80
N TRP A 33 -15.64 -3.37 -4.40
CA TRP A 33 -16.91 -3.40 -5.13
C TRP A 33 -17.04 -2.29 -6.18
N TYR A 34 -16.15 -1.30 -6.14
CA TYR A 34 -16.27 -0.06 -6.91
C TYR A 34 -15.12 0.20 -7.89
N THR A 35 -14.21 -0.76 -8.08
CA THR A 35 -13.19 -0.67 -9.13
C THR A 35 -13.00 -2.02 -9.82
N SER A 36 -12.88 -1.97 -11.14
CA SER A 36 -12.67 -3.12 -12.01
C SER A 36 -11.21 -3.59 -12.03
N ASN A 37 -10.24 -2.75 -11.64
CA ASN A 37 -8.82 -2.99 -11.83
C ASN A 37 -8.03 -3.04 -10.51
N THR A 38 -8.39 -3.98 -9.65
CA THR A 38 -7.68 -4.20 -8.38
C THR A 38 -6.58 -5.25 -8.55
N VAL A 39 -5.35 -4.90 -8.22
CA VAL A 39 -4.22 -5.83 -8.18
C VAL A 39 -3.90 -6.19 -6.72
N SER A 40 -4.41 -7.35 -6.31
CA SER A 40 -4.11 -7.95 -5.02
C SER A 40 -2.70 -8.56 -5.02
N ILE A 41 -1.80 -8.03 -4.20
CA ILE A 41 -0.47 -8.59 -3.98
C ILE A 41 -0.56 -9.63 -2.89
N GLU A 42 -0.50 -10.90 -3.29
CA GLU A 42 -0.52 -12.02 -2.35
C GLU A 42 0.77 -12.06 -1.52
N ILE A 43 0.61 -12.08 -0.20
CA ILE A 43 1.72 -12.17 0.74
C ILE A 43 2.00 -13.64 1.03
N PRO A 44 3.21 -14.15 0.72
CA PRO A 44 3.55 -15.54 0.92
C PRO A 44 3.45 -15.97 2.38
N ARG A 45 3.09 -17.24 2.62
CA ARG A 45 2.93 -17.79 3.96
C ARG A 45 4.19 -17.68 4.83
N TYR A 46 5.38 -17.83 4.25
CA TYR A 46 6.65 -17.70 4.99
C TYR A 46 6.88 -16.28 5.54
N ILE A 47 6.41 -15.24 4.84
CA ILE A 47 6.47 -13.85 5.32
C ILE A 47 5.56 -13.68 6.55
N LYS A 48 4.34 -14.20 6.48
CA LYS A 48 3.37 -14.18 7.59
C LYS A 48 3.90 -14.92 8.82
N ILE A 49 4.54 -16.07 8.61
CA ILE A 49 5.19 -16.84 9.68
C ILE A 49 6.32 -16.02 10.32
N GLY A 50 7.16 -15.38 9.50
CA GLY A 50 8.22 -14.51 10.00
C GLY A 50 7.69 -13.37 10.88
N ASP A 51 6.60 -12.72 10.46
CA ASP A 51 5.97 -11.67 11.27
C ASP A 51 5.39 -12.21 12.58
N ASN A 52 4.81 -13.41 12.59
CA ASN A 52 4.37 -14.05 13.83
C ASN A 52 5.53 -14.31 14.80
N ILE A 53 6.68 -14.76 14.30
CA ILE A 53 7.88 -14.97 15.12
C ILE A 53 8.35 -13.63 15.70
N LEU A 54 8.47 -12.60 14.87
CA LEU A 54 8.92 -11.27 15.29
C LEU A 54 7.97 -10.64 16.32
N ASN A 55 6.67 -10.78 16.10
CA ASN A 55 5.63 -10.30 17.01
C ASN A 55 5.68 -11.04 18.36
N ASN A 56 5.95 -12.35 18.36
CA ASN A 56 6.07 -13.12 19.60
C ASN A 56 7.32 -12.73 20.39
N LEU A 57 8.44 -12.50 19.71
CA LEU A 57 9.67 -12.01 20.35
C LEU A 57 9.44 -10.61 20.94
N THR A 58 8.90 -9.68 20.14
CA THR A 58 8.66 -8.30 20.61
C THR A 58 7.65 -8.23 21.75
N LYS A 59 6.60 -9.06 21.77
CA LYS A 59 5.70 -9.17 22.95
C LYS A 59 6.43 -9.60 24.21
N LYS A 60 7.41 -10.51 24.08
CA LYS A 60 8.19 -11.01 25.22
C LYS A 60 9.10 -9.94 25.81
N PHE A 61 9.63 -9.03 24.97
CA PHE A 61 10.58 -8.00 25.40
C PHE A 61 9.95 -6.60 25.58
N ALA A 62 8.76 -6.33 25.05
CA ALA A 62 8.09 -5.03 25.13
C ALA A 62 6.65 -5.17 25.66
N LYS A 63 6.42 -4.65 26.88
CA LYS A 63 5.12 -4.71 27.58
C LYS A 63 3.95 -3.99 26.89
N LYS A 64 4.20 -3.20 25.83
CA LYS A 64 3.18 -2.46 25.06
C LYS A 64 3.47 -2.46 23.54
N SER A 65 3.92 -3.56 22.95
CA SER A 65 4.13 -3.58 21.48
C SER A 65 2.80 -3.73 20.73
N LYS A 66 2.51 -2.77 19.84
CA LYS A 66 1.53 -2.99 18.76
C LYS A 66 2.07 -4.11 17.87
N ARG A 67 1.19 -5.03 17.42
CA ARG A 67 1.58 -6.04 16.41
C ARG A 67 2.08 -5.28 15.17
N TYR A 68 3.31 -5.54 14.79
CA TYR A 68 3.94 -4.94 13.62
C TYR A 68 4.09 -6.04 12.58
N ASN A 69 3.18 -6.10 11.61
CA ASN A 69 3.33 -6.95 10.42
C ASN A 69 4.34 -6.29 9.46
N ARG A 70 5.58 -6.15 9.92
CA ARG A 70 6.63 -5.37 9.28
C ARG A 70 7.14 -6.07 8.02
N LEU A 71 7.23 -7.40 8.04
CA LEU A 71 7.67 -8.19 6.89
C LEU A 71 6.60 -8.19 5.80
N GLU A 72 5.33 -8.36 6.15
CA GLU A 72 4.21 -8.26 5.22
C GLU A 72 4.18 -6.87 4.56
N PHE A 73 4.28 -5.81 5.35
CA PHE A 73 4.30 -4.42 4.86
C PHE A 73 5.49 -4.15 3.94
N ASN A 74 6.69 -4.59 4.32
CA ASN A 74 7.90 -4.43 3.51
C ASN A 74 7.81 -5.23 2.20
N TYR A 75 7.28 -6.45 2.26
CA TYR A 75 7.08 -7.29 1.09
C TYR A 75 6.11 -6.64 0.11
N PHE A 76 4.96 -6.19 0.63
CA PHE A 76 3.95 -5.46 -0.15
C PHE A 76 4.58 -4.25 -0.85
N ALA A 77 5.23 -3.37 -0.10
CA ALA A 77 5.85 -2.17 -0.65
C ALA A 77 6.90 -2.49 -1.73
N LYS A 78 7.69 -3.56 -1.55
CA LYS A 78 8.69 -4.02 -2.54
C LYS A 78 8.03 -4.50 -3.83
N LYS A 79 6.91 -5.22 -3.73
CA LYS A 79 6.18 -5.72 -4.89
C LYS A 79 5.48 -4.59 -5.65
N VAL A 80 4.84 -3.67 -4.93
CA VAL A 80 4.28 -2.45 -5.53
C VAL A 80 5.37 -1.70 -6.28
N ALA A 81 6.49 -1.39 -5.65
CA ALA A 81 7.60 -0.69 -6.30
C ALA A 81 8.10 -1.42 -7.56
N LYS A 82 8.16 -2.77 -7.54
CA LYS A 82 8.54 -3.56 -8.71
C LYS A 82 7.53 -3.45 -9.86
N SER A 83 6.23 -3.45 -9.55
CA SER A 83 5.17 -3.28 -10.54
C SER A 83 5.19 -1.88 -11.14
N LEU A 84 5.32 -0.88 -10.28
CA LEU A 84 5.44 0.54 -10.62
C LEU A 84 6.63 0.78 -11.59
N ARG A 85 7.80 0.18 -11.38
CA ARG A 85 8.93 0.33 -12.33
C ARG A 85 8.63 -0.06 -13.79
N LYS A 86 7.63 -0.92 -14.02
CA LYS A 86 7.29 -1.45 -15.35
C LYS A 86 6.12 -0.73 -16.01
N ALA A 87 5.37 0.08 -15.27
CA ALA A 87 4.18 0.74 -15.79
C ALA A 87 4.46 2.23 -16.10
N GLU A 88 3.64 2.81 -16.98
CA GLU A 88 3.62 4.23 -17.28
C GLU A 88 2.38 4.83 -16.64
N TYR A 89 2.59 5.70 -15.66
CA TYR A 89 1.54 6.38 -14.91
C TYR A 89 2.01 7.78 -14.53
N ASP A 90 1.07 8.71 -14.43
CA ASP A 90 1.32 10.13 -14.23
C ASP A 90 1.30 10.50 -12.74
N GLU A 91 0.45 9.81 -11.97
CA GLU A 91 0.21 10.11 -10.56
C GLU A 91 0.14 8.84 -9.69
N LEU A 92 0.72 8.95 -8.50
CA LEU A 92 0.65 7.96 -7.42
C LEU A 92 -0.10 8.54 -6.23
N VAL A 93 -1.16 7.85 -5.81
CA VAL A 93 -1.96 8.18 -4.63
C VAL A 93 -1.72 7.13 -3.54
N PHE A 94 -1.23 7.56 -2.39
CA PHE A 94 -0.94 6.67 -1.25
C PHE A 94 -1.91 6.90 -0.10
N GLU A 95 -2.39 5.80 0.49
CA GLU A 95 -3.26 5.81 1.69
C GLU A 95 -2.68 6.60 2.87
N ASN A 96 -1.35 6.59 3.04
CA ASN A 96 -0.69 7.31 4.13
C ASN A 96 0.80 7.53 3.84
N ASP A 97 1.41 8.44 4.60
CA ASP A 97 2.82 8.81 4.50
C ASP A 97 3.79 7.64 4.71
N GLN A 98 3.46 6.73 5.62
CA GLN A 98 4.32 5.57 5.90
C GLN A 98 4.42 4.65 4.68
N LEU A 99 3.30 4.39 4.02
CA LEU A 99 3.22 3.59 2.80
C LEU A 99 3.92 4.29 1.64
N LYS A 100 3.67 5.60 1.45
CA LYS A 100 4.40 6.44 0.48
C LYS A 100 5.90 6.31 0.68
N HIS A 101 6.40 6.56 1.89
CA HIS A 101 7.83 6.51 2.16
C HIS A 101 8.42 5.12 1.90
N GLN A 102 7.73 4.05 2.29
CA GLN A 102 8.23 2.69 2.07
C GLN A 102 8.22 2.24 0.61
N VAL A 103 7.24 2.65 -0.18
CA VAL A 103 7.19 2.33 -1.61
C VAL A 103 8.20 3.20 -2.36
N MET A 104 8.22 4.50 -2.11
CA MET A 104 9.10 5.46 -2.80
C MET A 104 10.59 5.18 -2.54
N SER A 105 10.96 4.84 -1.29
CA SER A 105 12.35 4.44 -0.97
C SER A 105 12.82 3.21 -1.73
N LYS A 106 11.89 2.33 -2.14
CA LYS A 106 12.19 1.13 -2.94
C LYS A 106 12.07 1.38 -4.44
N LEU A 107 11.34 2.42 -4.85
CA LEU A 107 11.09 2.68 -6.26
C LEU A 107 12.40 3.05 -6.98
N ASN A 108 13.29 3.80 -6.30
CA ASN A 108 14.66 4.16 -6.72
C ASN A 108 14.76 4.55 -8.21
N ASN A 109 13.79 5.33 -8.70
CA ASN A 109 13.58 5.57 -10.14
C ASN A 109 13.76 7.05 -10.49
N GLN A 110 14.32 7.32 -11.67
CA GLN A 110 14.56 8.67 -12.23
C GLN A 110 13.31 9.32 -12.84
N LYS A 111 12.19 8.59 -12.93
CA LYS A 111 10.93 9.11 -13.47
C LYS A 111 10.28 10.07 -12.46
N THR A 112 9.86 11.23 -12.96
CA THR A 112 9.07 12.22 -12.21
C THR A 112 7.60 11.77 -12.16
N TYR A 113 7.12 11.47 -10.96
CA TYR A 113 5.70 11.19 -10.70
C TYR A 113 5.12 12.32 -9.86
N ARG A 114 3.86 12.67 -10.10
CA ARG A 114 3.10 13.42 -9.10
C ARG A 114 2.75 12.46 -7.98
N VAL A 115 3.14 12.80 -6.75
CA VAL A 115 2.88 11.94 -5.58
C VAL A 115 1.98 12.68 -4.61
N ARG A 116 0.79 12.12 -4.39
CA ARG A 116 -0.16 12.64 -3.41
C ARG A 116 -0.41 11.61 -2.33
N ASN A 117 -0.63 12.10 -1.11
CA ASN A 117 -1.24 11.29 -0.07
C ASN A 117 -2.71 11.60 -0.03
N THR A 118 -3.47 10.64 0.44
CA THR A 118 -4.85 10.87 0.81
C THR A 118 -4.81 11.77 2.05
N LYS A 119 -5.17 13.06 1.88
CA LYS A 119 -5.56 13.84 3.05
C LYS A 119 -6.67 13.02 3.70
N ARG A 120 -6.50 12.66 4.99
CA ARG A 120 -7.49 11.97 5.83
C ARG A 120 -8.87 12.18 5.21
N ALA A 121 -9.52 11.10 4.77
CA ALA A 121 -10.94 11.18 4.45
C ALA A 121 -11.55 11.99 5.60
N LEU A 122 -12.14 13.14 5.28
CA LEU A 122 -12.98 13.86 6.22
C LEU A 122 -13.86 12.77 6.82
N SER A 123 -13.80 12.59 8.15
CA SER A 123 -14.80 11.80 8.85
C SER A 123 -16.12 12.17 8.20
N ALA A 124 -16.76 11.21 7.57
CA ALA A 124 -18.19 11.31 7.38
C ALA A 124 -18.71 11.41 8.82
N GLU A 125 -19.05 12.64 9.22
CA GLU A 125 -19.75 12.91 10.45
C GLU A 125 -21.03 12.04 10.48
N GLY A 126 -21.28 11.50 11.66
CA GLY A 126 -22.40 10.66 12.03
C GLY A 126 -22.26 10.32 13.50
#